data_AF-A0A6B0XUG8-F1
#
_entry.id   AF-A0A6B0XUG8-F1
#
_cell.length_a   1.000
_cell.length_b   1.000
_cell.length_c   1.000
_cell.angle_alpha   90.00
_cell.angle_beta   90.00
_cell.angle_gamma   90.00
#
_symmetry.space_group_name_H-M   'P 1'
#
loop_
_entity.id
_entity.type
_entity.pdbx_description
1 polymer ?
#
loop_
_entity_poly.entity_id
_entity_poly.type
_entity_poly.pdbx_seq_one_letter_code
_entity_poly.pdbx_strand_id
1 'polypeptide(L)'
;MHARPLRFLRAVRRRGLRPRETGVQVPAAGPRHHRAVRRLRGFLHRDGRDAWRLDPRGTRLVVHPGREHPRGARHGWIPVEGLPGVRGESHGGESLGGLNRPPVLVATRSAHKLREIRGLLADLPIRLLGPEDLGLPEHEEEDDLEPFDTFARNALSKAKYFHRRSGLPVLADDSGLCVDALGGGPGVRTRRFAPPDRVVRWGRDEANNRWLLERLQDVDAGRRGAHYRCAVALTDDLRHEVVEGIVRGRIARRPSGSGGFGYDPLFVPEGHDRTYAELPAAVKTATSHRAKAIRQARGWIEREVLR
;
A
#
# COMPACT_ATOMS: atom_id res chain seq x y z
N MET A 1 58.01 -65.02 18.96
CA MET A 1 58.19 -63.95 19.98
C MET A 1 57.35 -62.76 19.54
N HIS A 2 56.35 -62.25 20.28
CA HIS A 2 56.43 -61.52 21.57
C HIS A 2 57.26 -60.22 21.44
N ALA A 3 56.81 -59.02 21.87
CA ALA A 3 55.55 -58.61 22.52
C ALA A 3 55.27 -57.08 22.40
N ARG A 4 54.09 -56.61 22.85
CA ARG A 4 53.77 -55.18 23.17
C ARG A 4 54.17 -54.86 24.64
N PRO A 5 54.38 -53.58 25.03
CA PRO A 5 53.35 -52.75 25.74
C PRO A 5 53.31 -51.24 25.29
N LEU A 6 52.18 -50.51 25.29
CA LEU A 6 51.56 -49.67 26.37
C LEU A 6 52.47 -48.55 26.93
N ARG A 7 52.07 -47.29 27.26
CA ARG A 7 50.81 -46.66 27.75
C ARG A 7 50.72 -45.19 27.24
N PHE A 8 49.57 -44.50 27.16
CA PHE A 8 48.89 -43.65 28.20
C PHE A 8 47.68 -42.89 27.54
N LEU A 9 46.73 -42.18 28.19
CA LEU A 9 45.89 -42.45 29.38
C LEU A 9 44.71 -41.42 29.51
N ARG A 10 43.45 -41.88 29.44
CA ARG A 10 42.15 -41.20 29.78
C ARG A 10 41.56 -40.06 28.92
N ALA A 11 40.22 -40.03 28.95
CA ALA A 11 39.34 -38.99 28.42
C ALA A 11 39.04 -37.87 29.44
N VAL A 12 38.70 -36.67 28.96
CA VAL A 12 38.08 -35.59 29.74
C VAL A 12 36.98 -34.89 28.91
N ARG A 13 35.75 -34.86 29.46
CA ARG A 13 34.69 -33.94 28.99
C ARG A 13 35.08 -32.50 29.33
N ARG A 14 34.94 -31.54 28.40
CA ARG A 14 34.76 -30.13 28.75
C ARG A 14 33.55 -29.52 28.06
N ARG A 15 32.77 -28.77 28.85
CA ARG A 15 31.56 -28.04 28.45
C ARG A 15 31.96 -26.72 27.77
N GLY A 16 31.13 -26.23 26.86
CA GLY A 16 31.28 -24.92 26.24
C GLY A 16 29.92 -24.27 25.94
N LEU A 17 29.35 -23.62 26.95
CA LEU A 17 28.37 -22.51 26.86
C LEU A 17 27.22 -22.64 25.83
N ARG A 18 26.02 -23.00 26.32
CA ARG A 18 24.78 -22.59 25.63
C ARG A 18 24.58 -21.08 25.84
N PRO A 19 24.29 -20.28 24.81
CA PRO A 19 23.78 -18.93 24.98
C PRO A 19 22.50 -18.94 25.83
N ARG A 20 22.35 -17.95 26.71
CA ARG A 20 21.21 -17.89 27.65
C ARG A 20 19.91 -17.60 26.90
N GLU A 21 18.92 -18.46 27.06
CA GLU A 21 17.53 -18.10 26.80
C GLU A 21 17.08 -17.10 27.87
N THR A 22 16.96 -15.82 27.51
CA THR A 22 16.27 -14.81 28.32
C THR A 22 14.81 -14.77 27.92
N GLY A 23 14.01 -15.65 28.51
CA GLY A 23 12.57 -15.68 28.32
C GLY A 23 11.84 -14.77 29.32
N VAL A 24 10.90 -13.97 28.83
CA VAL A 24 9.84 -13.37 29.66
C VAL A 24 8.62 -14.29 29.61
N GLN A 25 8.03 -14.59 30.77
CA GLN A 25 6.83 -15.42 30.87
C GLN A 25 5.56 -14.60 30.59
N VAL A 26 4.56 -15.25 29.97
CA VAL A 26 3.20 -14.72 29.81
C VAL A 26 2.21 -15.82 30.26
N PRO A 27 1.11 -15.51 30.99
CA PRO A 27 0.23 -16.52 31.57
C PRO A 27 -0.58 -17.33 30.55
N ALA A 28 -1.06 -18.51 30.96
CA ALA A 28 -1.80 -19.45 30.12
C ALA A 28 -3.22 -18.94 29.76
N ALA A 29 -3.64 -19.12 28.50
CA ALA A 29 -4.89 -18.58 27.97
C ALA A 29 -6.03 -19.60 27.88
N GLY A 30 -7.25 -19.17 28.22
CA GLY A 30 -8.45 -20.02 28.33
C GLY A 30 -9.25 -20.28 27.03
N PRO A 31 -10.44 -20.91 27.15
CA PRO A 31 -11.15 -21.57 26.03
C PRO A 31 -11.49 -20.72 24.80
N ARG A 32 -11.56 -19.39 24.93
CA ARG A 32 -11.89 -18.49 23.81
C ARG A 32 -10.83 -18.49 22.69
N HIS A 33 -9.56 -18.79 23.01
CA HIS A 33 -8.48 -18.91 22.03
C HIS A 33 -8.74 -19.99 20.96
N HIS A 34 -9.36 -21.11 21.33
CA HIS A 34 -9.56 -22.26 20.45
C HIS A 34 -10.48 -21.97 19.23
N ARG A 35 -11.39 -20.98 19.33
CA ARG A 35 -12.26 -20.61 18.19
C ARG A 35 -11.54 -19.76 17.14
N ALA A 36 -10.63 -18.87 17.53
CA ALA A 36 -9.83 -18.07 16.60
C ALA A 36 -8.87 -18.97 15.79
N VAL A 37 -8.15 -19.86 16.48
CA VAL A 37 -7.24 -20.85 15.86
C VAL A 37 -7.98 -21.80 14.90
N ARG A 38 -9.23 -22.18 15.22
CA ARG A 38 -10.06 -22.99 14.30
C ARG A 38 -10.45 -22.26 13.01
N ARG A 39 -10.66 -20.94 13.02
CA ARG A 39 -10.96 -20.17 11.79
C ARG A 39 -9.72 -20.04 10.89
N LEU A 40 -8.54 -19.77 11.45
CA LEU A 40 -7.27 -19.79 10.70
C LEU A 40 -6.98 -21.16 10.05
N ARG A 41 -7.28 -22.27 10.73
CA ARG A 41 -7.13 -23.61 10.16
C ARG A 41 -7.98 -23.86 8.90
N GLY A 42 -9.16 -23.25 8.80
CA GLY A 42 -10.03 -23.39 7.61
C GLY A 42 -9.50 -22.62 6.40
N PHE A 43 -8.84 -21.48 6.63
CA PHE A 43 -8.29 -20.62 5.59
C PHE A 43 -7.03 -21.24 4.94
N LEU A 44 -6.15 -21.84 5.75
CA LEU A 44 -4.85 -22.35 5.31
C LEU A 44 -4.88 -23.76 4.70
N HIS A 45 -6.00 -24.49 4.79
CA HIS A 45 -6.07 -25.88 4.32
C HIS A 45 -6.28 -26.03 2.80
N ARG A 46 -6.56 -24.92 2.09
CA ARG A 46 -7.09 -24.96 0.71
C ARG A 46 -6.02 -25.06 -0.40
N ASP A 47 -4.78 -24.67 -0.11
CA ASP A 47 -3.71 -24.54 -1.13
C ASP A 47 -2.63 -25.65 -1.11
N GLY A 48 -2.81 -26.69 -0.28
CA GLY A 48 -2.11 -27.98 -0.43
C GLY A 48 -0.58 -27.98 -0.28
N ARG A 49 0.05 -26.90 0.19
CA ARG A 49 1.51 -26.81 0.41
C ARG A 49 1.82 -26.41 1.85
N ASP A 50 2.07 -27.41 2.69
CA ASP A 50 2.41 -27.23 4.10
C ASP A 50 3.78 -26.57 4.30
N ALA A 51 3.81 -25.49 5.10
CA ALA A 51 5.05 -24.99 5.70
C ALA A 51 4.84 -24.26 7.05
N TRP A 52 3.73 -24.49 7.76
CA TRP A 52 3.40 -23.77 9.00
C TRP A 52 3.00 -24.74 10.10
N ARG A 53 3.49 -24.52 11.33
CA ARG A 53 3.00 -25.23 12.52
C ARG A 53 2.70 -24.25 13.64
N LEU A 54 1.56 -24.46 14.29
CA LEU A 54 1.34 -23.91 15.63
C LEU A 54 2.22 -24.66 16.63
N ASP A 55 2.78 -23.96 17.60
CA ASP A 55 3.45 -24.61 18.72
C ASP A 55 2.45 -25.48 19.53
N PRO A 56 2.91 -26.43 20.37
CA PRO A 56 2.03 -27.33 21.12
C PRO A 56 1.05 -26.63 22.07
N ARG A 57 1.22 -25.33 22.34
CA ARG A 57 0.33 -24.51 23.18
C ARG A 57 -0.61 -23.61 22.38
N GLY A 58 -0.46 -23.54 21.05
CA GLY A 58 -1.32 -22.78 20.16
C GLY A 58 -1.15 -21.26 20.24
N THR A 59 -0.02 -20.76 20.74
CA THR A 59 0.24 -19.33 20.96
C THR A 59 1.21 -18.71 19.96
N ARG A 60 1.90 -19.53 19.15
CA ARG A 60 2.87 -19.06 18.15
C ARG A 60 2.68 -19.76 16.80
N LEU A 61 2.73 -18.99 15.71
CA LEU A 61 2.81 -19.50 14.35
C LEU A 61 4.29 -19.63 13.95
N VAL A 62 4.73 -20.85 13.64
CA VAL A 62 6.10 -21.13 13.16
C VAL A 62 6.07 -21.30 11.65
N VAL A 63 6.83 -20.46 10.95
CA VAL A 63 7.09 -20.55 9.52
C VAL A 63 8.29 -21.46 9.29
N HIS A 64 8.14 -22.47 8.45
CA HIS A 64 9.27 -23.19 7.87
C HIS A 64 9.50 -22.69 6.44
N PRO A 65 10.74 -22.41 6.01
CA PRO A 65 11.01 -22.30 4.58
C PRO A 65 10.73 -23.65 3.92
N GLY A 66 10.11 -23.61 2.74
CA GLY A 66 9.94 -24.80 1.90
C GLY A 66 11.30 -25.44 1.57
N ARG A 67 11.29 -26.73 1.22
CA ARG A 67 12.51 -27.50 0.92
C ARG A 67 13.14 -27.12 -0.44
N GLU A 68 13.59 -25.88 -0.61
CA GLU A 68 14.51 -25.45 -1.68
C GLU A 68 14.89 -23.95 -1.52
N HIS A 69 15.82 -23.62 -0.62
CA HIS A 69 16.58 -22.37 -0.66
C HIS A 69 17.84 -22.42 0.24
N PRO A 70 18.82 -21.50 0.10
CA PRO A 70 20.21 -21.76 0.48
C PRO A 70 20.48 -21.54 1.97
N ARG A 71 21.60 -22.09 2.43
CA ARG A 71 22.08 -21.94 3.82
C ARG A 71 22.37 -20.47 4.13
N GLY A 72 21.49 -19.80 4.87
CA GLY A 72 21.73 -18.42 5.33
C GLY A 72 20.50 -17.64 5.78
N ALA A 73 19.30 -17.99 5.33
CA ALA A 73 18.07 -17.28 5.70
C ALA A 73 17.83 -17.33 7.22
N ARG A 74 17.81 -16.14 7.86
CA ARG A 74 17.52 -16.00 9.29
C ARG A 74 16.02 -15.97 9.52
N HIS A 75 15.57 -16.67 10.57
CA HIS A 75 14.17 -16.70 11.02
C HIS A 75 13.63 -15.27 11.25
N GLY A 76 12.64 -14.87 10.45
CA GLY A 76 11.85 -13.66 10.68
C GLY A 76 10.69 -13.96 11.63
N TRP A 77 10.48 -13.09 12.62
CA TRP A 77 9.35 -13.18 13.56
C TRP A 77 8.44 -11.98 13.36
N ILE A 78 7.13 -12.22 13.34
CA ILE A 78 6.11 -11.16 13.44
C ILE A 78 5.61 -11.15 14.89
N PRO A 79 5.68 -10.01 15.61
CA PRO A 79 5.07 -9.89 16.93
C PRO A 79 3.55 -10.10 16.85
N VAL A 80 3.00 -10.91 17.77
CA VAL A 80 1.55 -11.15 17.85
C VAL A 80 0.80 -9.95 18.46
N GLU A 81 1.53 -9.08 19.16
CA GLU A 81 1.07 -7.77 19.63
C GLU A 81 0.92 -6.82 18.43
N GLY A 82 -0.29 -6.74 17.89
CA GLY A 82 -0.63 -5.94 16.72
C GLY A 82 -1.73 -6.54 15.84
N LEU A 83 -2.00 -7.85 15.96
CA LEU A 83 -3.10 -8.50 15.24
C LEU A 83 -4.47 -8.10 15.83
N PRO A 84 -5.45 -7.69 15.00
CA PRO A 84 -6.79 -7.35 15.49
C PRO A 84 -7.46 -8.53 16.22
N GLY A 85 -7.71 -8.35 17.53
CA GLY A 85 -8.45 -9.32 18.35
C GLY A 85 -7.72 -9.88 19.57
N VAL A 86 -6.42 -9.65 19.72
CA VAL A 86 -5.67 -10.00 20.95
C VAL A 86 -5.58 -8.77 21.85
N ARG A 87 -6.36 -8.74 22.95
CA ARG A 87 -6.22 -7.70 23.99
C ARG A 87 -5.13 -8.11 24.98
N GLY A 88 -4.05 -7.34 25.03
CA GLY A 88 -3.23 -7.23 26.25
C GLY A 88 -3.91 -6.25 27.20
N GLU A 89 -3.93 -6.55 28.51
CA GLU A 89 -4.62 -5.71 29.49
C GLU A 89 -3.76 -4.53 29.95
N SER A 90 -4.24 -3.33 29.61
CA SER A 90 -4.17 -2.06 30.36
C SER A 90 -2.88 -1.66 31.10
N HIS A 91 -2.41 -0.44 30.81
CA HIS A 91 -2.24 0.61 31.84
C HIS A 91 -3.01 1.87 31.39
N GLY A 92 -3.42 2.71 32.35
CA GLY A 92 -4.57 3.62 32.19
C GLY A 92 -4.36 4.87 31.33
N GLY A 93 -5.47 5.38 30.77
CA GLY A 93 -5.54 6.61 29.97
C GLY A 93 -6.87 6.73 29.21
N GLU A 94 -7.85 7.39 29.83
CA GLU A 94 -9.11 7.93 29.29
C GLU A 94 -9.88 7.15 28.19
N SER A 95 -11.02 6.56 28.57
CA SER A 95 -11.92 5.91 27.61
C SER A 95 -12.82 6.91 26.87
N LEU A 96 -12.46 7.23 25.62
CA LEU A 96 -13.40 7.81 24.64
C LEU A 96 -13.80 6.73 23.62
N GLY A 97 -15.05 6.27 23.71
CA GLY A 97 -15.78 5.56 22.64
C GLY A 97 -15.00 4.53 21.82
N GLY A 98 -14.51 3.46 22.46
CA GLY A 98 -13.66 2.42 21.85
C GLY A 98 -14.36 1.51 20.82
N LEU A 99 -14.86 2.08 19.72
CA LEU A 99 -15.24 1.34 18.51
C LEU A 99 -13.96 0.86 17.81
N ASN A 100 -13.83 -0.46 17.66
CA ASN A 100 -12.74 -1.09 16.91
C ASN A 100 -12.89 -0.78 15.41
N ARG A 101 -12.36 0.36 14.97
CA ARG A 101 -12.45 0.84 13.58
C ARG A 101 -11.81 -0.17 12.62
N PRO A 102 -12.56 -0.76 11.66
CA PRO A 102 -12.00 -1.74 10.73
C PRO A 102 -10.84 -1.14 9.92
N PRO A 103 -9.70 -1.86 9.79
CA PRO A 103 -8.56 -1.38 9.03
C PRO A 103 -8.80 -1.53 7.51
N VAL A 104 -8.46 -0.49 6.76
CA VAL A 104 -8.42 -0.49 5.29
C VAL A 104 -7.04 -0.02 4.86
N LEU A 105 -6.36 -0.79 4.02
CA LEU A 105 -5.05 -0.43 3.47
C LEU A 105 -5.22 0.44 2.21
N VAL A 106 -4.66 1.63 2.24
CA VAL A 106 -4.47 2.49 1.08
C VAL A 106 -3.16 2.10 0.41
N ALA A 107 -3.25 1.42 -0.74
CA ALA A 107 -2.11 0.92 -1.51
C ALA A 107 -1.38 2.05 -2.25
N THR A 108 -0.69 2.91 -1.51
CA THR A 108 0.13 3.99 -2.07
C THR A 108 1.36 4.28 -1.20
N ARG A 109 2.53 4.41 -1.85
CA ARG A 109 3.77 4.96 -1.26
C ARG A 109 3.83 6.50 -1.33
N SER A 110 2.80 7.14 -1.91
CA SER A 110 2.75 8.61 -1.99
C SER A 110 2.12 9.21 -0.73
N ALA A 111 2.94 9.80 0.14
CA ALA A 111 2.48 10.55 1.30
C ALA A 111 1.44 11.65 0.94
N HIS A 112 1.56 12.29 -0.24
CA HIS A 112 0.57 13.24 -0.71
C HIS A 112 -0.80 12.58 -0.95
N LYS A 113 -0.84 11.48 -1.70
CA LYS A 113 -2.09 10.75 -1.99
C LYS A 113 -2.71 10.18 -0.71
N LEU A 114 -1.89 9.63 0.20
CA LEU A 114 -2.36 9.09 1.48
C LEU A 114 -3.01 10.18 2.35
N ARG A 115 -2.45 11.40 2.38
CA ARG A 115 -3.08 12.55 3.07
C ARG A 115 -4.40 12.97 2.42
N GLU A 116 -4.48 13.07 1.09
CA GLU A 116 -5.74 13.37 0.38
C GLU A 116 -6.82 12.32 0.69
N ILE A 117 -6.49 11.03 0.58
CA ILE A 117 -7.45 9.92 0.80
C ILE A 117 -7.91 9.87 2.26
N ARG A 118 -6.99 10.08 3.23
CA ARG A 118 -7.34 10.20 4.66
C ARG A 118 -8.31 11.34 4.91
N GLY A 119 -8.07 12.53 4.33
CA GLY A 119 -8.99 13.67 4.45
C GLY A 119 -10.36 13.43 3.82
N LEU A 120 -10.41 12.74 2.68
CA LEU A 120 -11.65 12.45 1.94
C LEU A 120 -12.54 11.37 2.57
N LEU A 121 -12.06 10.66 3.59
CA LEU A 121 -12.74 9.55 4.27
C LEU A 121 -12.67 9.66 5.82
N ALA A 122 -12.30 10.83 6.36
CA ALA A 122 -12.02 11.03 7.79
C ALA A 122 -13.25 10.86 8.71
N ASP A 123 -14.45 11.04 8.15
CA ASP A 123 -15.75 10.89 8.77
C ASP A 123 -16.26 9.43 8.81
N LEU A 124 -15.66 8.52 8.04
CA LEU A 124 -16.00 7.10 8.13
C LEU A 124 -15.35 6.45 9.36
N PRO A 125 -16.04 5.53 10.08
CA PRO A 125 -15.52 4.85 11.27
C PRO A 125 -14.50 3.72 10.95
N ILE A 126 -13.62 3.94 9.96
CA ILE A 126 -12.54 3.04 9.54
C ILE A 126 -11.16 3.54 10.02
N ARG A 127 -10.14 2.67 9.93
CA ARG A 127 -8.73 3.02 10.15
C ARG A 127 -7.96 2.89 8.84
N LEU A 128 -7.62 4.01 8.21
CA LEU A 128 -6.85 4.04 6.96
C LEU A 128 -5.35 3.93 7.21
N LEU A 129 -4.76 2.82 6.76
CA LEU A 129 -3.33 2.49 6.87
C LEU A 129 -2.66 2.64 5.51
N GLY A 130 -1.44 3.16 5.45
CA GLY A 130 -0.54 2.99 4.31
C GLY A 130 0.32 1.72 4.47
N PRO A 131 1.12 1.34 3.45
CA PRO A 131 2.02 0.19 3.54
C PRO A 131 3.06 0.34 4.67
N GLU A 132 3.52 1.57 4.90
CA GLU A 132 4.47 1.92 5.97
C GLU A 132 3.85 1.73 7.37
N ASP A 133 2.57 2.06 7.57
CA ASP A 133 1.87 1.85 8.85
C ASP A 133 1.73 0.35 9.21
N LEU A 134 1.89 -0.53 8.24
CA LEU A 134 1.91 -1.99 8.39
C LEU A 134 3.33 -2.58 8.43
N GLY A 135 4.37 -1.75 8.31
CA GLY A 135 5.75 -2.22 8.18
C GLY A 135 6.01 -3.05 6.91
N LEU A 136 5.19 -2.90 5.86
CA LEU A 136 5.38 -3.64 4.60
C LEU A 136 6.61 -3.07 3.85
N PRO A 137 7.71 -3.84 3.71
CA PRO A 137 8.87 -3.38 2.96
C PRO A 137 8.48 -3.13 1.50
N GLU A 138 9.17 -2.20 0.84
CA GLU A 138 9.08 -2.05 -0.61
C GLU A 138 9.69 -3.29 -1.29
N HIS A 139 9.15 -3.68 -2.45
CA HIS A 139 9.53 -4.88 -3.18
C HIS A 139 9.62 -4.54 -4.67
N GLU A 140 10.52 -5.18 -5.42
CA GLU A 140 10.72 -4.91 -6.85
C GLU A 140 9.43 -5.04 -7.69
N GLU A 141 8.59 -6.04 -7.38
CA GLU A 141 7.24 -6.18 -7.96
C GLU A 141 6.35 -4.92 -7.83
N GLU A 142 6.62 -3.99 -6.90
CA GLU A 142 5.83 -2.75 -6.77
C GLU A 142 6.01 -1.80 -7.97
N ASP A 143 7.14 -1.85 -8.68
CA ASP A 143 7.40 -1.04 -9.88
C ASP A 143 6.59 -1.51 -11.09
N ASP A 144 6.30 -2.81 -11.17
CA ASP A 144 5.60 -3.49 -12.27
C ASP A 144 4.08 -3.65 -12.05
N LEU A 145 3.50 -2.99 -11.03
CA LEU A 145 2.05 -3.06 -10.75
C LEU A 145 1.18 -2.28 -11.75
N GLU A 146 1.78 -1.42 -12.57
CA GLU A 146 1.11 -0.52 -13.52
C GLU A 146 1.38 -0.85 -15.02
N PRO A 147 1.33 -2.12 -15.49
CA PRO A 147 1.74 -2.50 -16.85
C PRO A 147 0.64 -2.30 -17.90
N PHE A 148 -0.56 -1.84 -17.51
CA PHE A 148 -1.74 -1.79 -18.37
C PHE A 148 -2.02 -0.37 -18.89
N ASP A 149 -2.57 -0.31 -20.10
CA ASP A 149 -2.94 0.95 -20.77
C ASP A 149 -4.19 1.65 -20.17
N THR A 150 -4.73 1.14 -19.04
CA THR A 150 -5.91 1.73 -18.38
C THR A 150 -5.72 1.88 -16.87
N PHE A 151 -6.09 3.05 -16.35
CA PHE A 151 -6.05 3.35 -14.91
C PHE A 151 -6.80 2.31 -14.08
N ALA A 152 -7.96 1.83 -14.56
CA ALA A 152 -8.76 0.82 -13.89
C ALA A 152 -8.01 -0.50 -13.66
N ARG A 153 -7.26 -0.99 -14.67
CA ARG A 153 -6.47 -2.22 -14.55
C ARG A 153 -5.26 -2.05 -13.66
N ASN A 154 -4.56 -0.91 -13.75
CA ASN A 154 -3.43 -0.58 -12.89
C ASN A 154 -3.84 -0.45 -11.41
N ALA A 155 -4.93 0.26 -11.13
CA ALA A 155 -5.49 0.37 -9.79
C ALA A 155 -5.86 -1.02 -9.24
N LEU A 156 -6.55 -1.86 -10.03
CA LEU A 156 -6.96 -3.20 -9.59
C LEU A 156 -5.77 -4.16 -9.38
N SER A 157 -4.75 -4.08 -10.24
CA SER A 157 -3.49 -4.82 -10.11
C SER A 157 -2.82 -4.52 -8.77
N LYS A 158 -2.65 -3.22 -8.48
CA LYS A 158 -2.09 -2.70 -7.23
C LYS A 158 -2.94 -3.08 -6.01
N ALA A 159 -4.27 -2.98 -6.09
CA ALA A 159 -5.17 -3.40 -5.01
C ALA A 159 -4.99 -4.89 -4.69
N LYS A 160 -5.03 -5.76 -5.70
CA LYS A 160 -4.86 -7.21 -5.54
C LYS A 160 -3.48 -7.58 -5.01
N TYR A 161 -2.43 -6.89 -5.43
CA TYR A 161 -1.07 -7.11 -4.91
C TYR A 161 -0.97 -6.82 -3.40
N PHE A 162 -1.37 -5.62 -2.98
CA PHE A 162 -1.32 -5.24 -1.57
C PHE A 162 -2.29 -6.04 -0.71
N HIS A 163 -3.41 -6.50 -1.26
CA HIS A 163 -4.35 -7.39 -0.58
C HIS A 163 -3.69 -8.73 -0.26
N ARG A 164 -3.05 -9.39 -1.25
CA ARG A 164 -2.30 -10.64 -1.03
C ARG A 164 -1.19 -10.50 0.03
N ARG A 165 -0.56 -9.33 0.13
CA ARG A 165 0.53 -9.06 1.10
C ARG A 165 0.07 -8.68 2.50
N SER A 166 -1.18 -8.22 2.68
CA SER A 166 -1.68 -7.70 3.96
C SER A 166 -2.84 -8.50 4.58
N GLY A 167 -3.63 -9.20 3.76
CA GLY A 167 -4.89 -9.83 4.18
C GLY A 167 -5.97 -8.81 4.58
N LEU A 168 -5.80 -7.53 4.27
CA LEU A 168 -6.76 -6.47 4.58
C LEU A 168 -7.60 -6.08 3.36
N PRO A 169 -8.79 -5.50 3.52
CA PRO A 169 -9.46 -4.75 2.47
C PRO A 169 -8.54 -3.64 1.96
N VAL A 170 -8.39 -3.53 0.64
CA VAL A 170 -7.46 -2.57 0.00
C VAL A 170 -8.19 -1.59 -0.90
N LEU A 171 -7.84 -0.31 -0.74
CA LEU A 171 -8.12 0.78 -1.67
C LEU A 171 -6.83 1.15 -2.40
N ALA A 172 -6.79 1.00 -3.72
CA ALA A 172 -5.68 1.47 -4.55
C ALA A 172 -6.15 2.52 -5.54
N ASP A 173 -5.29 3.49 -5.86
CA ASP A 173 -5.55 4.44 -6.93
C ASP A 173 -4.53 4.32 -8.09
N ASP A 174 -5.01 4.56 -9.30
CA ASP A 174 -4.18 5.02 -10.40
C ASP A 174 -4.83 6.27 -11.01
N SER A 175 -4.01 7.22 -11.44
CA SER A 175 -4.47 8.57 -11.78
C SER A 175 -3.53 9.27 -12.75
N GLY A 176 -4.10 9.93 -13.75
CA GLY A 176 -3.32 10.65 -14.75
C GLY A 176 -4.03 11.82 -15.39
N LEU A 177 -3.23 12.64 -16.07
CA LEU A 177 -3.67 13.69 -16.96
C LEU A 177 -3.82 13.12 -18.38
N CYS A 178 -4.94 13.38 -19.03
CA CYS A 178 -5.18 13.07 -20.43
C CYS A 178 -5.41 14.38 -21.19
N VAL A 179 -4.66 14.62 -22.26
CA VAL A 179 -4.77 15.84 -23.08
C VAL A 179 -5.29 15.47 -24.46
N ASP A 180 -6.36 16.13 -24.88
CA ASP A 180 -7.14 15.74 -26.06
C ASP A 180 -6.30 15.90 -27.34
N ALA A 181 -5.53 17.00 -27.45
CA ALA A 181 -4.57 17.24 -28.53
C ALA A 181 -3.40 16.24 -28.61
N LEU A 182 -3.17 15.43 -27.56
CA LEU A 182 -2.14 14.39 -27.51
C LEU A 182 -2.77 12.98 -27.57
N GLY A 183 -4.00 12.84 -28.07
CA GLY A 183 -4.70 11.56 -28.16
C GLY A 183 -4.99 10.92 -26.79
N GLY A 184 -5.12 11.73 -25.73
CA GLY A 184 -5.24 11.26 -24.35
C GLY A 184 -3.90 11.08 -23.62
N GLY A 185 -2.76 11.33 -24.27
CA GLY A 185 -1.46 11.40 -23.58
C GLY A 185 -1.39 12.58 -22.58
N PRO A 186 -0.63 12.48 -21.48
CA PRO A 186 0.23 11.37 -21.10
C PRO A 186 -0.47 10.11 -20.57
N GLY A 187 -1.74 10.18 -20.16
CA GLY A 187 -2.54 9.03 -19.73
C GLY A 187 -1.90 8.29 -18.54
N VAL A 188 -1.86 6.95 -18.59
CA VAL A 188 -1.20 6.11 -17.56
C VAL A 188 0.29 6.45 -17.39
N ARG A 189 0.95 7.06 -18.38
CA ARG A 189 2.35 7.49 -18.30
C ARG A 189 2.54 8.85 -17.61
N THR A 190 1.51 9.43 -16.99
CA THR A 190 1.55 10.75 -16.31
C THR A 190 2.78 10.96 -15.42
N ARG A 191 3.16 9.98 -14.59
CA ARG A 191 4.32 10.07 -13.67
C ARG A 191 5.68 9.93 -14.39
N ARG A 192 5.68 9.44 -15.63
CA ARG A 192 6.85 8.97 -16.40
C ARG A 192 6.80 9.53 -17.84
N PHE A 193 6.32 10.76 -18.01
CA PHE A 193 6.01 11.33 -19.34
C PHE A 193 7.22 11.97 -20.01
N ALA A 194 8.00 12.74 -19.25
CA ALA A 194 9.26 13.29 -19.74
C ALA A 194 10.35 12.20 -19.86
N PRO A 195 11.18 12.27 -20.92
CA PRO A 195 12.40 11.49 -21.06
C PRO A 195 13.30 11.49 -19.80
N PRO A 196 14.01 10.38 -19.48
CA PRO A 196 14.80 10.27 -18.26
C PRO A 196 15.89 11.33 -18.10
N ASP A 197 16.57 11.73 -19.18
CA ASP A 197 17.58 12.80 -19.20
C ASP A 197 17.01 14.15 -18.71
N ARG A 198 15.76 14.44 -19.09
CA ARG A 198 15.04 15.65 -18.66
C ARG A 198 14.66 15.57 -17.19
N VAL A 199 14.26 14.39 -16.71
CA VAL A 199 13.97 14.14 -15.28
C VAL A 199 15.23 14.28 -14.43
N VAL A 200 16.39 13.82 -14.91
CA VAL A 200 17.69 14.02 -14.24
C VAL A 200 18.04 15.52 -14.17
N ARG A 201 17.75 16.28 -15.22
CA ARG A 201 18.09 17.71 -15.29
C ARG A 201 17.22 18.63 -14.43
N TRP A 202 15.90 18.39 -14.39
CA TRP A 202 14.93 19.32 -13.78
C TRP A 202 14.12 18.73 -12.63
N GLY A 203 14.31 17.46 -12.30
CA GLY A 203 13.37 16.72 -11.46
C GLY A 203 12.08 16.38 -12.19
N ARG A 204 11.32 15.43 -11.62
CA ARG A 204 10.20 14.75 -12.31
C ARG A 204 9.09 15.68 -12.76
N ASP A 205 8.55 16.50 -11.86
CA ASP A 205 7.35 17.30 -12.13
C ASP A 205 7.65 18.48 -13.06
N GLU A 206 8.79 19.16 -12.89
CA GLU A 206 9.20 20.24 -13.80
C GLU A 206 9.54 19.69 -15.20
N ALA A 207 10.26 18.57 -15.30
CA ALA A 207 10.54 17.92 -16.59
C ALA A 207 9.25 17.54 -17.32
N ASN A 208 8.29 16.93 -16.61
CA ASN A 208 6.97 16.56 -17.12
C ASN A 208 6.19 17.80 -17.63
N ASN A 209 6.19 18.90 -16.87
CA ASN A 209 5.52 20.14 -17.26
C ASN A 209 6.17 20.81 -18.48
N ARG A 210 7.51 20.87 -18.54
CA ARG A 210 8.25 21.38 -19.70
C ARG A 210 7.96 20.55 -20.95
N TRP A 211 8.04 19.22 -20.84
CA TRP A 211 7.77 18.29 -21.93
C TRP A 211 6.32 18.37 -22.43
N LEU A 212 5.35 18.60 -21.54
CA LEU A 212 3.96 18.84 -21.93
C LEU A 212 3.80 20.16 -22.73
N LEU A 213 4.45 21.24 -22.26
CA LEU A 213 4.37 22.53 -22.94
C LEU A 213 5.02 22.52 -24.33
N GLU A 214 6.19 21.88 -24.46
CA GLU A 214 6.87 21.69 -25.76
C GLU A 214 5.97 20.96 -26.76
N ARG A 215 5.33 19.86 -26.33
CA ARG A 215 4.43 19.05 -27.19
C ARG A 215 3.10 19.73 -27.52
N LEU A 216 2.79 20.86 -26.87
CA LEU A 216 1.60 21.67 -27.11
C LEU A 216 1.93 23.05 -27.70
N GLN A 217 3.20 23.35 -28.03
CA GLN A 217 3.63 24.70 -28.42
C GLN A 217 2.79 25.25 -29.58
N ASP A 218 2.57 24.43 -30.61
CA ASP A 218 1.82 24.72 -31.84
C ASP A 218 0.31 24.45 -31.72
N VAL A 219 -0.18 24.10 -30.52
CA VAL A 219 -1.60 23.83 -30.25
C VAL A 219 -2.30 25.10 -29.75
N ASP A 220 -3.33 25.51 -30.49
CA ASP A 220 -4.20 26.65 -30.18
C ASP A 220 -4.84 26.57 -28.80
N ALA A 221 -5.13 27.74 -28.21
CA ALA A 221 -5.73 27.85 -26.89
C ALA A 221 -7.07 27.07 -26.79
N GLY A 222 -7.92 27.16 -27.82
CA GLY A 222 -9.19 26.45 -27.90
C GLY A 222 -9.08 24.93 -28.13
N ARG A 223 -7.88 24.41 -28.43
CA ARG A 223 -7.62 22.98 -28.70
C ARG A 223 -6.83 22.29 -27.58
N ARG A 224 -6.55 22.98 -26.48
CA ARG A 224 -5.81 22.48 -25.30
C ARG A 224 -6.72 21.84 -24.25
N GLY A 225 -7.81 21.21 -24.68
CA GLY A 225 -8.71 20.43 -23.83
C GLY A 225 -7.97 19.29 -23.12
N ALA A 226 -8.28 19.08 -21.85
CA ALA A 226 -7.68 18.05 -21.04
C ALA A 226 -8.61 17.60 -19.91
N HIS A 227 -8.29 16.45 -19.31
CA HIS A 227 -8.94 16.00 -18.10
C HIS A 227 -7.98 15.21 -17.21
N TYR A 228 -8.10 15.39 -15.91
CA TYR A 228 -7.57 14.41 -14.96
C TYR A 228 -8.58 13.28 -14.77
N ARG A 229 -8.09 12.03 -14.73
CA ARG A 229 -8.85 10.81 -14.43
C ARG A 229 -8.19 10.08 -13.26
N CYS A 230 -8.99 9.59 -12.31
CA CYS A 230 -8.55 8.66 -11.27
C CYS A 230 -9.48 7.46 -11.30
N ALA A 231 -8.90 6.26 -11.37
CA ALA A 231 -9.58 5.02 -11.02
C ALA A 231 -9.20 4.66 -9.58
N VAL A 232 -10.21 4.31 -8.78
CA VAL A 232 -10.04 3.73 -7.45
C VAL A 232 -10.54 2.31 -7.50
N ALA A 233 -9.64 1.36 -7.25
CA ALA A 233 -9.98 -0.04 -7.10
C ALA A 233 -10.08 -0.40 -5.61
N LEU A 234 -11.13 -1.13 -5.28
CA LEU A 234 -11.42 -1.67 -3.96
C LEU A 234 -11.41 -3.19 -4.07
N THR A 235 -10.80 -3.90 -3.13
CA THR A 235 -10.78 -5.37 -3.13
C THR A 235 -10.74 -5.94 -1.71
N ASP A 236 -11.37 -7.10 -1.54
CA ASP A 236 -11.29 -8.00 -0.39
C ASP A 236 -11.07 -9.46 -0.87
N ASP A 237 -11.17 -10.43 0.04
CA ASP A 237 -10.98 -11.87 -0.21
C ASP A 237 -11.91 -12.43 -1.31
N LEU A 238 -13.07 -11.81 -1.54
CA LEU A 238 -14.18 -12.34 -2.35
C LEU A 238 -14.58 -11.42 -3.52
N ARG A 239 -14.31 -10.12 -3.42
CA ARG A 239 -14.92 -9.08 -4.27
C ARG A 239 -13.90 -8.02 -4.67
N HIS A 240 -14.18 -7.38 -5.80
CA HIS A 240 -13.55 -6.13 -6.18
C HIS A 240 -14.54 -5.22 -6.90
N GLU A 241 -14.36 -3.91 -6.72
CA GLU A 241 -15.12 -2.85 -7.41
C GLU A 241 -14.10 -1.83 -7.93
N VAL A 242 -14.36 -1.23 -9.10
CA VAL A 242 -13.54 -0.12 -9.62
C VAL A 242 -14.46 1.03 -9.98
N VAL A 243 -14.20 2.19 -9.40
CA VAL A 243 -14.94 3.43 -9.62
C VAL A 243 -14.02 4.50 -10.19
N GLU A 244 -14.56 5.46 -10.93
CA GLU A 244 -13.75 6.47 -11.61
C GLU A 244 -14.24 7.90 -11.36
N GLY A 245 -13.30 8.83 -11.20
CA GLY A 245 -13.56 10.25 -11.11
C GLY A 245 -12.82 11.02 -12.19
N ILE A 246 -13.51 11.94 -12.85
CA ILE A 246 -12.97 12.77 -13.94
C ILE A 246 -13.19 14.26 -13.63
N VAL A 247 -12.16 15.08 -13.85
CA VAL A 247 -12.28 16.53 -13.92
C VAL A 247 -11.76 16.99 -15.27
N ARG A 248 -12.62 17.67 -16.03
CA ARG A 248 -12.31 18.33 -17.30
C ARG A 248 -11.73 19.72 -17.05
N GLY A 249 -11.01 20.23 -18.04
CA GLY A 249 -10.30 21.50 -17.97
C GLY A 249 -9.47 21.75 -19.23
N ARG A 250 -8.49 22.65 -19.11
CA ARG A 250 -7.59 23.07 -20.20
C ARG A 250 -6.16 23.20 -19.73
N ILE A 251 -5.20 23.02 -20.64
CA ILE A 251 -3.76 23.21 -20.36
C ILE A 251 -3.33 24.65 -20.65
N ALA A 252 -2.90 25.38 -19.62
CA ALA A 252 -2.36 26.73 -19.71
C ALA A 252 -1.12 26.80 -20.63
N ARG A 253 -0.83 27.99 -21.17
CA ARG A 253 0.36 28.21 -22.01
C ARG A 253 1.67 28.34 -21.21
N ARG A 254 1.59 28.61 -19.90
CA ARG A 254 2.70 28.78 -18.96
C ARG A 254 2.26 28.27 -17.58
N PRO A 255 3.19 27.81 -16.72
CA PRO A 255 2.86 27.46 -15.35
C PRO A 255 2.47 28.71 -14.54
N SER A 256 1.48 28.56 -13.66
CA SER A 256 1.15 29.55 -12.62
C SER A 256 0.76 28.85 -11.33
N GLY A 257 1.01 29.51 -10.19
CA GLY A 257 0.81 28.97 -8.84
C GLY A 257 1.92 28.03 -8.36
N SER A 258 1.91 27.75 -7.06
CA SER A 258 2.92 26.93 -6.36
C SER A 258 2.32 25.82 -5.48
N GLY A 259 0.99 25.74 -5.38
CA GLY A 259 0.30 24.67 -4.68
C GLY A 259 0.21 23.36 -5.47
N GLY A 260 -0.21 22.28 -4.81
CA GLY A 260 -0.45 21.00 -5.46
C GLY A 260 0.82 20.25 -5.84
N PHE A 261 0.77 19.47 -6.93
CA PHE A 261 1.88 18.65 -7.43
C PHE A 261 1.69 18.31 -8.92
N GLY A 262 2.72 17.75 -9.57
CA GLY A 262 2.63 17.29 -10.95
C GLY A 262 2.25 18.42 -11.93
N TYR A 263 1.12 18.25 -12.61
CA TYR A 263 0.65 19.17 -13.66
C TYR A 263 -0.34 20.22 -13.14
N ASP A 264 -0.55 20.32 -11.83
CA ASP A 264 -1.42 21.35 -11.23
C ASP A 264 -1.07 22.79 -11.62
N PRO A 265 0.21 23.19 -11.82
CA PRO A 265 0.55 24.52 -12.33
C PRO A 265 0.14 24.78 -13.78
N LEU A 266 -0.22 23.74 -14.54
CA LEU A 266 -0.66 23.85 -15.94
C LEU A 266 -2.15 23.56 -16.15
N PHE A 267 -2.80 22.84 -15.23
CA PHE A 267 -4.18 22.43 -15.40
C PHE A 267 -5.15 23.46 -14.83
N VAL A 268 -5.96 24.06 -15.71
CA VAL A 268 -7.07 24.96 -15.34
C VAL A 268 -8.38 24.17 -15.41
N PRO A 269 -9.02 23.83 -14.29
CA PRO A 269 -10.29 23.10 -14.28
C PRO A 269 -11.45 23.89 -14.92
N GLU A 270 -12.44 23.20 -15.46
CA GLU A 270 -13.71 23.81 -15.88
C GLU A 270 -14.37 24.57 -14.72
N GLY A 271 -15.02 25.70 -15.04
CA GLY A 271 -15.60 26.62 -14.05
C GLY A 271 -14.59 27.54 -13.36
N HIS A 272 -13.31 27.50 -13.75
CA HIS A 272 -12.26 28.36 -13.20
C HIS A 272 -11.34 28.95 -14.30
N ASP A 273 -10.70 30.06 -13.94
CA ASP A 273 -9.67 30.73 -14.76
C ASP A 273 -8.26 30.65 -14.17
N ARG A 274 -8.13 30.00 -13.01
CA ARG A 274 -6.88 29.77 -12.28
C ARG A 274 -6.49 28.30 -12.31
N THR A 275 -5.19 28.03 -12.32
CA THR A 275 -4.64 26.67 -12.30
C THR A 275 -4.93 25.98 -10.96
N TYR A 276 -4.85 24.65 -10.89
CA TYR A 276 -4.98 23.96 -9.61
C TYR A 276 -3.88 24.33 -8.59
N ALA A 277 -2.73 24.84 -9.04
CA ALA A 277 -1.67 25.33 -8.16
C ALA A 277 -1.91 26.76 -7.63
N GLU A 278 -2.83 27.51 -8.22
CA GLU A 278 -3.29 28.84 -7.77
C GLU A 278 -4.56 28.78 -6.90
N LEU A 279 -5.32 27.68 -6.98
CA LEU A 279 -6.53 27.50 -6.17
C LEU A 279 -6.17 27.06 -4.73
N PRO A 280 -6.95 27.47 -3.71
CA PRO A 280 -6.76 26.99 -2.35
C PRO A 280 -6.85 25.46 -2.28
N ALA A 281 -6.00 24.83 -1.47
CA ALA A 281 -5.92 23.37 -1.36
C ALA A 281 -7.28 22.71 -1.08
N ALA A 282 -8.13 23.35 -0.26
CA ALA A 282 -9.49 22.88 0.02
C ALA A 282 -10.38 22.78 -1.24
N VAL A 283 -10.26 23.71 -2.19
CA VAL A 283 -11.01 23.70 -3.46
C VAL A 283 -10.58 22.51 -4.32
N LYS A 284 -9.26 22.25 -4.43
CA LYS A 284 -8.74 21.06 -5.11
C LYS A 284 -9.22 19.78 -4.43
N THR A 285 -9.13 19.68 -3.10
CA THR A 285 -9.59 18.52 -2.33
C THR A 285 -11.10 18.27 -2.51
N ALA A 286 -11.94 19.30 -2.62
CA ALA A 286 -13.37 19.12 -2.87
C ALA A 286 -13.69 18.70 -4.32
N THR A 287 -13.02 19.31 -5.30
CA THR A 287 -13.40 19.23 -6.73
C THR A 287 -12.66 18.17 -7.55
N SER A 288 -11.49 17.72 -7.10
CA SER A 288 -10.58 16.89 -7.90
C SER A 288 -11.16 15.56 -8.38
N HIS A 289 -10.54 15.04 -9.44
CA HIS A 289 -10.76 13.70 -9.99
C HIS A 289 -10.68 12.61 -8.92
N ARG A 290 -9.67 12.65 -8.02
CA ARG A 290 -9.55 11.73 -6.88
C ARG A 290 -10.71 11.89 -5.90
N ALA A 291 -11.11 13.11 -5.55
CA ALA A 291 -12.26 13.35 -4.68
C ALA A 291 -13.57 12.79 -5.27
N LYS A 292 -13.79 12.94 -6.58
CA LYS A 292 -14.93 12.34 -7.29
C LYS A 292 -14.90 10.81 -7.28
N ALA A 293 -13.73 10.18 -7.44
CA ALA A 293 -13.58 8.73 -7.38
C ALA A 293 -13.80 8.19 -5.95
N ILE A 294 -13.16 8.81 -4.95
CA ILE A 294 -13.27 8.41 -3.54
C ILE A 294 -14.71 8.57 -3.02
N ARG A 295 -15.46 9.61 -3.44
CA ARG A 295 -16.88 9.74 -3.10
C ARG A 295 -17.75 8.58 -3.59
N GLN A 296 -17.43 7.99 -4.74
CA GLN A 296 -18.11 6.78 -5.21
C GLN A 296 -17.65 5.54 -4.41
N ALA A 297 -16.35 5.45 -4.13
CA ALA A 297 -15.75 4.34 -3.38
C ALA A 297 -16.31 4.21 -1.95
N ARG A 298 -16.78 5.32 -1.33
CA ARG A 298 -17.45 5.32 -0.02
C ARG A 298 -18.55 4.26 0.09
N GLY A 299 -19.41 4.17 -0.93
CA GLY A 299 -20.55 3.24 -0.89
C GLY A 299 -20.11 1.79 -0.81
N TRP A 300 -18.98 1.40 -1.40
CA TRP A 300 -18.42 0.05 -1.23
C TRP A 300 -17.85 -0.15 0.18
N ILE A 301 -17.15 0.85 0.73
CA ILE A 301 -16.58 0.78 2.09
C ILE A 301 -17.70 0.62 3.13
N GLU A 302 -18.75 1.43 3.03
CA GLU A 302 -19.95 1.33 3.87
C GLU A 302 -20.64 -0.03 3.75
N ARG A 303 -20.74 -0.55 2.51
CA ARG A 303 -21.36 -1.86 2.25
C ARG A 303 -20.50 -3.05 2.69
N GLU A 304 -19.19 -3.05 2.53
CA GLU A 304 -18.38 -4.28 2.63
C GLU A 304 -17.36 -4.27 3.77
N VAL A 305 -17.03 -3.09 4.34
CA VAL A 305 -16.10 -2.96 5.47
C VAL A 305 -16.81 -2.65 6.79
N LEU A 306 -17.98 -1.99 6.75
CA LEU A 306 -18.70 -1.49 7.94
C LEU A 306 -19.98 -2.28 8.31
N ARG A 307 -20.22 -3.46 7.70
CA ARG A 307 -21.32 -4.37 8.05
C ARG A 307 -21.08 -5.16 9.34
#